data_AF-A0A2Z6EWT7-F1
#
_entry.id   AF-A0A2Z6EWT7-F1
#
_cell.length_a   1.000
_cell.length_b   1.000
_cell.length_c   1.000
_cell.angle_alpha   90.00
_cell.angle_beta   90.00
_cell.angle_gamma   90.00
#
_symmetry.space_group_name_H-M   'P 1'
#
loop_
_entity.id
_entity.type
_entity.pdbx_description
1 polymer ?
#
loop_
_entity_poly.entity_id
_entity_poly.type
_entity_poly.pdbx_seq_one_letter_code
_entity_poly.pdbx_strand_id
1 'polypeptide(L)'
;MTYLDCDDEVIWGLIDVISAAVVGDSTFQEKEGDGPDPGDIELMINAVRVLRPNLLEFEIYEAMLLMKRGLLDDAVRTINRILSLRPDFNYGKAILAFCLLRKRDPKWTILADQVIEANEPPEAVKLVTLLQEYIAFVEGRLAPSEIHAVKILEESSKAQVEAFNTSAEYFPRA
;
A
#
# COMPACT_ATOMS: atom_id res chain seq x y z
N MET A 1 -29.03 -21.73 -0.11
CA MET A 1 -28.43 -20.66 0.70
C MET A 1 -26.93 -20.90 0.69
N THR A 2 -26.24 -20.34 -0.30
CA THR A 2 -24.79 -20.45 -0.45
C THR A 2 -24.20 -19.36 0.44
N TYR A 3 -23.41 -19.73 1.45
CA TYR A 3 -22.70 -18.79 2.34
C TYR A 3 -21.78 -17.79 1.60
N LEU A 4 -21.57 -18.02 0.30
CA LEU A 4 -20.82 -17.15 -0.63
C LEU A 4 -21.61 -15.94 -1.14
N ASP A 5 -22.92 -15.87 -0.88
CA ASP A 5 -23.77 -14.73 -1.24
C ASP A 5 -23.80 -13.73 -0.06
N CYS A 6 -22.65 -13.11 0.18
CA CYS A 6 -22.48 -12.11 1.24
C CYS A 6 -22.86 -10.73 0.71
N ASP A 7 -23.66 -10.00 1.49
CA ASP A 7 -24.12 -8.65 1.17
C ASP A 7 -22.93 -7.71 0.94
N ASP A 8 -23.05 -6.85 -0.07
CA ASP A 8 -22.02 -5.86 -0.38
C ASP A 8 -21.72 -4.98 0.84
N GLU A 9 -22.71 -4.62 1.66
CA GLU A 9 -22.50 -3.80 2.87
C GLU A 9 -21.53 -4.47 3.86
N VAL A 10 -21.63 -5.79 4.02
CA VAL A 10 -20.73 -6.56 4.90
C VAL A 10 -19.32 -6.62 4.34
N ILE A 11 -19.20 -6.79 3.02
CA ILE A 11 -17.90 -6.85 2.34
C ILE A 11 -17.22 -5.48 2.39
N TRP A 12 -17.95 -4.40 2.17
CA TRP A 12 -17.43 -3.03 2.29
C TRP A 12 -16.99 -2.71 3.72
N GLY A 13 -17.79 -3.07 4.72
CA GLY A 13 -17.39 -2.91 6.12
C GLY A 13 -16.10 -3.68 6.44
N LEU A 14 -15.92 -4.88 5.87
CA LEU A 14 -14.70 -5.66 6.04
C LEU A 14 -13.49 -5.00 5.34
N ILE A 15 -13.67 -4.49 4.13
CA ILE A 15 -12.65 -3.73 3.40
C ILE A 15 -12.23 -2.48 4.18
N ASP A 16 -13.19 -1.75 4.76
CA ASP A 16 -12.93 -0.54 5.55
C ASP A 16 -12.12 -0.87 6.82
N VAL A 17 -12.45 -1.96 7.51
CA VAL A 17 -11.69 -2.40 8.68
C VAL A 17 -10.27 -2.80 8.30
N ILE A 18 -10.10 -3.55 7.21
CA ILE A 18 -8.77 -3.96 6.73
C ILE A 18 -7.97 -2.74 6.28
N SER A 19 -8.60 -1.80 5.57
CA SER A 19 -8.01 -0.53 5.19
C SER A 19 -7.55 0.25 6.42
N ALA A 20 -8.41 0.40 7.42
CA ALA A 20 -8.07 1.09 8.65
C ALA A 20 -6.95 0.37 9.43
N ALA A 21 -6.91 -0.96 9.45
CA ALA A 21 -5.90 -1.71 10.18
C ALA A 21 -4.53 -1.74 9.46
N VAL A 22 -4.54 -1.91 8.13
CA VAL A 22 -3.34 -2.01 7.30
C VAL A 22 -2.80 -0.64 6.94
N VAL A 23 -3.67 0.34 6.73
CA VAL A 23 -3.25 1.64 6.29
C VAL A 23 -3.22 2.61 7.46
N GLY A 24 -4.23 2.56 8.35
CA GLY A 24 -4.54 3.54 9.39
C GLY A 24 -3.41 4.27 10.12
N ASP A 25 -3.82 5.44 10.61
CA ASP A 25 -3.02 6.39 11.35
C ASP A 25 -2.68 5.78 12.72
N SER A 26 -1.40 5.78 13.07
CA SER A 26 -0.90 5.49 14.42
C SER A 26 -1.36 6.54 15.47
N THR A 27 -2.52 7.19 15.26
CA THR A 27 -3.09 8.23 16.12
C THR A 27 -4.07 7.72 17.16
N PHE A 28 -4.44 6.44 17.13
CA PHE A 28 -4.70 5.79 18.41
C PHE A 28 -3.33 5.44 18.98
N GLN A 29 -2.97 6.08 20.08
CA GLN A 29 -1.85 5.67 20.93
C GLN A 29 -2.13 4.25 21.44
N GLU A 30 -2.01 3.27 20.57
CA GLU A 30 -2.05 1.88 20.95
C GLU A 30 -0.70 1.61 21.59
N LYS A 31 -0.75 1.45 22.91
CA LYS A 31 0.29 0.70 23.62
C LYS A 31 0.58 -0.56 22.80
N GLU A 32 1.85 -0.95 22.72
CA GLU A 32 2.22 -2.26 22.15
C GLU A 32 1.23 -3.34 22.63
N GLY A 33 0.44 -3.88 21.68
CA GLY A 33 -0.57 -4.92 21.95
C GLY A 33 -2.05 -4.50 21.96
N ASP A 34 -2.42 -3.25 21.63
CA ASP A 34 -3.83 -2.80 21.63
C ASP A 34 -4.46 -2.70 20.21
N GLY A 35 -3.67 -2.91 19.16
CA GLY A 35 -4.14 -2.94 17.77
C GLY A 35 -4.63 -4.31 17.31
N PRO A 36 -5.37 -4.37 16.19
CA PRO A 36 -5.82 -5.64 15.61
C PRO A 36 -4.62 -6.55 15.37
N ASP A 37 -4.72 -7.80 15.85
CA ASP A 37 -3.66 -8.78 15.66
C ASP A 37 -3.38 -8.92 14.15
N PRO A 38 -2.11 -8.91 13.72
CA PRO A 38 -1.80 -9.05 12.30
C PRO A 38 -2.40 -10.32 11.69
N GLY A 39 -2.53 -11.41 12.46
CA GLY A 39 -3.19 -12.64 12.04
C GLY A 39 -4.69 -12.45 11.80
N ASP A 40 -5.38 -11.66 12.61
CA ASP A 40 -6.79 -11.32 12.39
C ASP A 40 -6.99 -10.55 11.09
N ILE A 41 -6.10 -9.59 10.79
CA ILE A 41 -6.12 -8.85 9.52
C ILE A 41 -5.90 -9.80 8.33
N GLU A 42 -4.97 -10.74 8.46
CA GLU A 42 -4.70 -11.75 7.43
C GLU A 42 -5.89 -12.69 7.20
N LEU A 43 -6.60 -13.08 8.27
CA LEU A 43 -7.84 -13.84 8.20
C LEU A 43 -8.94 -13.04 7.48
N MET A 44 -9.07 -11.75 7.79
CA MET A 44 -10.02 -10.86 7.14
C MET A 44 -9.72 -10.69 5.64
N ILE A 45 -8.44 -10.54 5.26
CA ILE A 45 -8.02 -10.50 3.86
C ILE A 45 -8.39 -11.78 3.12
N ASN A 46 -8.13 -12.94 3.74
CA ASN A 46 -8.48 -14.24 3.17
C ASN A 46 -9.99 -14.43 3.03
N ALA A 47 -10.79 -13.89 3.96
CA ALA A 47 -12.24 -13.89 3.86
C ALA A 47 -12.72 -13.07 2.65
N VAL A 48 -12.21 -11.84 2.45
CA VAL A 48 -12.54 -11.01 1.28
C VAL A 48 -12.16 -11.74 -0.02
N ARG A 49 -10.99 -12.39 -0.07
CA ARG A 49 -10.55 -13.17 -1.23
C ARG A 49 -11.53 -14.28 -1.60
N VAL A 50 -12.10 -14.98 -0.63
CA VAL A 50 -13.11 -16.03 -0.86
C VAL A 50 -14.43 -15.43 -1.35
N LEU A 51 -14.85 -14.29 -0.80
CA LEU A 51 -16.12 -13.63 -1.12
C LEU A 51 -16.09 -12.83 -2.44
N ARG A 52 -14.93 -12.31 -2.82
CA ARG A 52 -14.69 -11.50 -4.02
C ARG A 52 -13.37 -11.91 -4.69
N PRO A 53 -13.30 -13.09 -5.33
CA PRO A 53 -12.06 -13.62 -5.91
C PRO A 53 -11.49 -12.79 -7.07
N ASN A 54 -12.29 -11.88 -7.64
CA ASN A 54 -11.89 -11.03 -8.76
C ASN A 54 -11.36 -9.65 -8.31
N LEU A 55 -11.36 -9.34 -7.01
CA LEU A 55 -10.88 -8.06 -6.49
C LEU A 55 -9.36 -8.11 -6.29
N LEU A 56 -8.61 -8.19 -7.38
CA LEU A 56 -7.17 -8.43 -7.36
C LEU A 56 -6.39 -7.29 -6.68
N GLU A 57 -6.84 -6.05 -6.87
CA GLU A 57 -6.24 -4.85 -6.28
C GLU A 57 -6.28 -4.89 -4.74
N PHE A 58 -7.24 -5.62 -4.16
CA PHE A 58 -7.33 -5.83 -2.72
C PHE A 58 -6.15 -6.65 -2.17
N GLU A 59 -5.47 -7.45 -3.00
CA GLU A 59 -4.26 -8.15 -2.58
C GLU A 59 -3.09 -7.19 -2.28
N ILE A 60 -3.23 -5.90 -2.62
CA ILE A 60 -2.25 -4.88 -2.22
C ILE A 60 -2.17 -4.72 -0.69
N TYR A 61 -3.27 -4.97 0.04
CA TYR A 61 -3.26 -4.93 1.51
C TYR A 61 -2.44 -6.06 2.11
N GLU A 62 -2.44 -7.24 1.48
CA GLU A 62 -1.56 -8.33 1.90
C GLU A 62 -0.10 -7.92 1.74
N ALA A 63 0.26 -7.32 0.60
CA ALA A 63 1.61 -6.81 0.39
C ALA A 63 2.02 -5.74 1.41
N MET A 64 1.11 -4.81 1.73
CA MET A 64 1.36 -3.78 2.74
C MET A 64 1.48 -4.36 4.16
N LEU A 65 0.69 -5.36 4.51
CA LEU A 65 0.80 -6.09 5.78
C LEU A 65 2.16 -6.81 5.89
N LEU A 66 2.59 -7.48 4.82
CA LEU A 66 3.92 -8.10 4.73
C LEU A 66 5.04 -7.07 4.88
N MET A 67 4.90 -5.88 4.27
CA MET A 67 5.85 -4.78 4.42
C MET A 67 5.94 -4.29 5.87
N LYS A 68 4.81 -4.10 6.56
CA LYS A 68 4.79 -3.71 7.99
C LYS A 68 5.47 -4.75 8.87
N ARG A 69 5.34 -6.03 8.53
CA ARG A 69 6.04 -7.15 9.21
C ARG A 69 7.52 -7.28 8.83
N GLY A 70 8.04 -6.43 7.94
CA GLY A 70 9.41 -6.49 7.44
C GLY A 70 9.69 -7.61 6.43
N LEU A 71 8.65 -8.34 5.99
CA LEU A 71 8.71 -9.45 5.04
C LEU A 71 8.74 -8.93 3.59
N LEU A 72 9.77 -8.15 3.25
CA LEU A 72 9.86 -7.45 1.97
C LEU A 72 9.96 -8.40 0.76
N ASP A 73 10.59 -9.57 0.90
CA ASP A 73 10.64 -10.55 -0.19
C ASP A 73 9.26 -11.10 -0.54
N ASP A 74 8.44 -11.36 0.46
CA ASP A 74 7.09 -11.89 0.27
C ASP A 74 6.18 -10.80 -0.33
N ALA A 75 6.29 -9.56 0.15
CA ALA A 75 5.59 -8.42 -0.42
C ALA A 75 5.93 -8.23 -1.92
N VAL A 76 7.22 -8.31 -2.28
CA VAL A 76 7.66 -8.24 -3.68
C VAL A 76 7.06 -9.35 -4.53
N ARG A 77 6.99 -10.59 -4.01
CA ARG A 77 6.34 -11.70 -4.75
C ARG A 77 4.84 -11.44 -4.96
N THR A 78 4.14 -10.99 -3.92
CA THR A 78 2.71 -10.67 -4.00
C THR A 78 2.45 -9.56 -5.02
N ILE A 79 3.20 -8.46 -4.98
CA ILE A 79 3.01 -7.34 -5.90
C ILE A 79 3.34 -7.72 -7.34
N ASN A 80 4.40 -8.51 -7.58
CA ASN A 80 4.71 -9.00 -8.92
C ASN A 80 3.59 -9.88 -9.48
N ARG A 81 2.92 -10.70 -8.65
CA ARG A 81 1.74 -11.46 -9.08
C ARG A 81 0.61 -10.52 -9.50
N ILE A 82 0.30 -9.49 -8.70
CA ILE A 82 -0.71 -8.48 -9.04
C ILE A 82 -0.36 -7.83 -10.38
N LEU A 83 0.88 -7.35 -10.55
CA LEU A 83 1.33 -6.67 -11.77
C LEU A 83 1.40 -7.58 -13.00
N SER A 84 1.59 -8.89 -12.83
CA SER A 84 1.52 -9.84 -13.95
C SER A 84 0.11 -9.97 -14.54
N LEU A 85 -0.91 -9.73 -13.72
CA LEU A 85 -2.32 -9.78 -14.10
C LEU A 85 -2.87 -8.39 -14.44
N ARG A 86 -2.34 -7.34 -13.81
CA ARG A 86 -2.69 -5.92 -14.01
C ARG A 86 -1.43 -5.06 -14.17
N PRO A 87 -0.79 -5.08 -15.36
CA PRO A 87 0.43 -4.30 -15.62
C PRO A 87 0.23 -2.78 -15.54
N ASP A 88 -1.01 -2.32 -15.63
CA ASP A 88 -1.47 -0.92 -15.54
C ASP A 88 -1.65 -0.44 -14.08
N PHE A 89 -1.55 -1.31 -13.08
CA PHE A 89 -1.76 -0.96 -11.68
C PHE A 89 -0.59 -0.15 -11.11
N ASN A 90 -0.57 1.16 -11.38
CA ASN A 90 0.54 2.05 -11.04
C ASN A 90 0.74 2.23 -9.54
N TYR A 91 -0.32 2.11 -8.72
CA TYR A 91 -0.16 2.09 -7.27
C TYR A 91 0.66 0.86 -6.81
N GLY A 92 0.41 -0.31 -7.41
CA GLY A 92 1.25 -1.50 -7.20
C GLY A 92 2.70 -1.29 -7.62
N LYS A 93 2.95 -0.63 -8.75
CA LYS A 93 4.32 -0.27 -9.18
C LYS A 93 5.02 0.65 -8.18
N ALA A 94 4.31 1.64 -7.63
CA ALA A 94 4.85 2.56 -6.63
C ALA A 94 5.23 1.83 -5.33
N ILE A 95 4.38 0.92 -4.84
CA ILE A 95 4.68 0.09 -3.66
C ILE A 95 5.85 -0.87 -3.95
N LEU A 96 5.92 -1.45 -5.15
CA LEU A 96 7.07 -2.28 -5.54
C LEU A 96 8.36 -1.45 -5.60
N ALA A 97 8.33 -0.23 -6.13
CA ALA A 97 9.47 0.69 -6.12
C ALA A 97 9.96 0.95 -4.69
N PHE A 98 9.05 1.21 -3.75
CA PHE A 98 9.39 1.34 -2.34
C PHE A 98 10.09 0.09 -1.78
N CYS A 99 9.57 -1.10 -2.07
CA CYS A 99 10.16 -2.36 -1.60
C CYS A 99 11.57 -2.58 -2.17
N LEU A 100 11.76 -2.31 -3.46
CA LEU A 100 13.05 -2.45 -4.15
C LEU A 100 14.07 -1.43 -3.64
N LEU A 101 13.65 -0.20 -3.38
CA LEU A 101 14.48 0.83 -2.74
C LEU A 101 15.02 0.37 -1.39
N ARG A 102 14.14 -0.16 -0.53
CA ARG A 102 14.51 -0.72 0.79
C ARG A 102 15.51 -1.88 0.66
N LYS A 103 15.40 -2.66 -0.41
CA LYS A 103 16.33 -3.75 -0.75
C LYS A 103 17.59 -3.28 -1.50
N ARG A 104 17.72 -1.98 -1.78
CA ARG A 104 18.80 -1.37 -2.58
C ARG A 104 18.89 -1.93 -4.00
N ASP A 105 17.79 -2.42 -4.56
CA ASP A 105 17.73 -2.89 -5.94
C ASP A 105 17.44 -1.70 -6.87
N PRO A 106 18.37 -1.32 -7.79
CA PRO A 106 18.23 -0.13 -8.63
C PRO A 106 17.03 -0.16 -9.57
N LYS A 107 16.38 -1.32 -9.78
CA LYS A 107 15.16 -1.42 -10.59
C LYS A 107 14.00 -0.57 -10.06
N TRP A 108 14.08 -0.12 -8.81
CA TRP A 108 13.09 0.80 -8.25
C TRP A 108 12.92 2.09 -9.06
N THR A 109 13.99 2.59 -9.69
CA THR A 109 13.94 3.85 -10.47
C THR A 109 13.09 3.67 -11.73
N ILE A 110 13.21 2.53 -12.40
CA ILE A 110 12.44 2.22 -13.61
C ILE A 110 10.93 2.25 -13.30
N LEU A 111 10.54 1.67 -12.17
CA LEU A 111 9.14 1.67 -11.73
C LEU A 111 8.68 3.07 -11.32
N ALA A 112 9.54 3.84 -10.63
CA ALA A 112 9.23 5.22 -10.27
C ALA A 112 8.98 6.09 -11.51
N ASP A 113 9.84 5.97 -12.52
CA ASP A 113 9.73 6.72 -13.77
C ASP A 113 8.44 6.34 -14.52
N GLN A 114 8.09 5.05 -14.58
CA GLN A 114 6.82 4.60 -15.17
C GLN A 114 5.60 5.18 -14.47
N VAL A 115 5.63 5.30 -13.15
CA VAL A 115 4.52 5.88 -12.37
C VAL A 115 4.42 7.39 -12.62
N ILE A 116 5.56 8.09 -12.69
CA ILE A 116 5.59 9.53 -13.01
C ILE A 116 5.09 9.78 -14.43
N GLU A 117 5.51 8.97 -15.39
CA GLU A 117 5.07 9.07 -16.79
C GLU A 117 3.57 8.83 -16.95
N ALA A 118 3.03 7.83 -16.24
CA ALA A 118 1.59 7.58 -16.22
C ALA A 118 0.81 8.72 -15.57
N ASN A 119 1.42 9.44 -14.61
CA ASN A 119 0.84 10.57 -13.90
C ASN A 119 -0.49 10.26 -13.17
N GLU A 120 -0.73 8.98 -12.89
CA GLU A 120 -1.89 8.50 -12.16
C GLU A 120 -1.63 7.12 -11.51
N PRO A 121 -2.27 6.82 -10.37
CA PRO A 121 -3.07 7.73 -9.57
C PRO A 121 -2.17 8.74 -8.80
N PRO A 122 -2.67 9.95 -8.43
CA PRO A 122 -1.87 11.00 -7.76
C PRO A 122 -1.07 10.51 -6.55
N GLU A 123 -1.61 9.54 -5.84
CA GLU A 123 -1.05 8.84 -4.70
C GLU A 123 0.23 8.09 -5.04
N ALA A 124 0.22 7.37 -6.16
CA ALA A 124 1.36 6.62 -6.65
C ALA A 124 2.48 7.59 -7.03
N VAL A 125 2.12 8.69 -7.74
CA VAL A 125 3.04 9.76 -8.13
C VAL A 125 3.66 10.43 -6.90
N LYS A 126 2.83 10.80 -5.92
CA LYS A 126 3.28 11.36 -4.63
C LYS A 126 4.28 10.42 -3.97
N LEU A 127 3.95 9.14 -3.83
CA LEU A 127 4.85 8.15 -3.21
C LEU A 127 6.21 8.08 -3.91
N VAL A 128 6.27 7.91 -5.23
CA VAL A 128 7.55 7.76 -5.93
C VAL A 128 8.37 9.05 -5.97
N THR A 129 7.71 10.21 -5.97
CA THR A 129 8.37 11.52 -5.86
C THR A 129 9.09 11.63 -4.52
N LEU A 130 8.45 11.21 -3.43
CA LEU A 130 9.03 11.21 -2.10
C LEU A 130 10.22 10.24 -1.99
N LEU A 131 10.18 9.11 -2.69
CA LEU A 131 11.32 8.19 -2.77
C LEU A 131 12.53 8.84 -3.46
N GLN A 132 12.29 9.59 -4.53
CA GLN A 132 13.35 10.32 -5.26
C GLN A 132 13.95 11.43 -4.39
N GLU A 133 13.12 12.21 -3.68
CA GLU A 133 13.58 13.21 -2.71
C GLU A 133 14.43 12.58 -1.60
N TYR A 134 13.99 11.44 -1.05
CA TYR A 134 14.73 10.72 -0.01
C TYR A 134 16.14 10.32 -0.48
N ILE A 135 16.26 9.77 -1.70
CA ILE A 135 17.57 9.40 -2.25
C ILE A 135 18.43 10.62 -2.55
N ALA A 136 17.85 11.69 -3.10
CA ALA A 136 18.58 12.94 -3.31
C ALA A 136 19.14 13.48 -1.99
N PHE A 137 18.39 13.37 -0.89
CA PHE A 137 18.90 13.73 0.44
C PHE A 137 20.03 12.81 0.92
N VAL A 138 19.85 11.49 0.85
CA VAL A 138 20.87 10.52 1.30
C VAL A 138 22.19 10.71 0.54
N GLU A 139 22.12 11.11 -0.72
CA GLU A 139 23.28 11.41 -1.56
C GLU A 139 23.84 12.83 -1.37
N GLY A 140 23.26 13.63 -0.47
CA GLY A 140 23.69 15.01 -0.21
C GLY A 140 23.36 16.00 -1.32
N ARG A 141 22.47 15.63 -2.25
CA ARG A 141 22.00 16.47 -3.37
C ARG A 141 20.82 17.38 -2.98
N LEU A 142 20.21 17.15 -1.82
CA LEU A 142 19.05 17.90 -1.32
C LEU A 142 19.27 18.29 0.15
N ALA A 143 18.94 19.53 0.55
CA ALA A 143 19.07 19.97 1.94
C ALA A 143 17.91 19.47 2.81
N PRO A 144 18.10 19.23 4.13
CA PRO A 144 17.03 18.80 5.04
C PRO A 144 15.75 19.63 5.03
N SER A 145 15.87 20.94 4.78
CA SER A 145 14.75 21.88 4.69
C SER A 145 13.91 21.73 3.43
N GLU A 146 14.42 21.02 2.43
CA GLU A 146 13.79 20.81 1.12
C GLU A 146 13.17 19.41 1.02
N ILE A 147 13.30 18.59 2.07
CA ILE A 147 12.77 17.23 2.12
C ILE A 147 11.33 17.29 2.63
N HIS A 148 10.35 17.05 1.77
CA HIS A 148 8.98 16.73 2.25
C HIS A 148 8.98 15.38 2.97
N ALA A 149 9.91 14.49 2.63
CA ALA A 149 10.09 13.14 3.17
C ALA A 149 10.57 12.95 4.63
N VAL A 150 11.13 13.95 5.35
CA VAL A 150 11.53 13.78 6.78
C VAL A 150 10.28 13.57 7.63
N LYS A 151 9.22 14.30 7.30
CA LYS A 151 7.90 14.06 7.86
C LYS A 151 7.37 12.68 7.48
N ILE A 152 7.63 12.19 6.28
CA ILE A 152 7.03 10.95 5.75
C ILE A 152 7.69 9.68 6.22
N LEU A 153 8.92 9.65 6.76
CA LEU A 153 9.38 8.42 7.42
C LEU A 153 8.73 8.23 8.80
N GLU A 154 8.44 9.32 9.51
CA GLU A 154 7.66 9.31 10.77
C GLU A 154 6.13 9.27 10.51
N GLU A 155 5.67 9.89 9.42
CA GLU A 155 4.29 9.92 8.92
C GLU A 155 4.07 8.87 7.80
N SER A 156 4.95 7.86 7.67
CA SER A 156 4.88 6.81 6.62
C SER A 156 3.54 6.08 6.66
N SER A 157 3.00 5.94 7.87
CA SER A 157 1.65 5.42 8.10
C SER A 157 0.63 6.36 7.49
N LYS A 158 0.71 7.66 7.77
CA LYS A 158 -0.29 8.68 7.44
C LYS A 158 -0.37 9.03 5.95
N ALA A 159 0.75 9.05 5.24
CA ALA A 159 0.76 9.31 3.80
C ALA A 159 0.21 8.11 2.99
N GLN A 160 0.38 6.89 3.50
CA GLN A 160 -0.28 5.69 2.96
C GLN A 160 -1.79 5.76 3.21
N VAL A 161 -2.23 6.24 4.39
CA VAL A 161 -3.66 6.48 4.76
C VAL A 161 -4.34 7.48 3.86
N GLU A 162 -3.71 8.64 3.68
CA GLU A 162 -4.33 9.74 2.96
C GLU A 162 -4.47 9.42 1.46
N ALA A 163 -3.45 8.79 0.89
CA ALA A 163 -3.52 8.25 -0.46
C ALA A 163 -4.62 7.18 -0.60
N PHE A 164 -4.72 6.28 0.37
CA PHE A 164 -5.63 5.16 0.25
C PHE A 164 -7.09 5.52 0.57
N ASN A 165 -7.35 6.44 1.50
CA ASN A 165 -8.70 6.97 1.75
C ASN A 165 -9.28 7.66 0.52
N THR A 166 -8.43 8.25 -0.34
CA THR A 166 -8.84 8.77 -1.65
C THR A 166 -9.05 7.63 -2.67
N SER A 167 -8.32 6.52 -2.55
CA SER A 167 -8.55 5.28 -3.32
C SER A 167 -9.81 4.49 -2.93
N ALA A 168 -10.40 4.71 -1.75
CA ALA A 168 -11.71 4.14 -1.41
C ALA A 168 -12.85 4.70 -2.30
N GLU A 169 -12.62 5.84 -2.97
CA GLU A 169 -13.48 6.36 -4.04
C GLU A 169 -13.26 5.66 -5.40
N TYR A 170 -12.14 4.91 -5.57
CA TYR A 170 -11.76 4.26 -6.84
C TYR A 170 -12.30 2.84 -7.02
N PHE A 171 -12.86 2.22 -5.98
CA PHE A 171 -13.62 0.99 -6.15
C PHE A 171 -15.08 1.39 -6.39
N PRO A 172 -15.58 1.35 -7.64
CA PRO A 172 -16.95 1.77 -7.90
C PRO A 172 -17.90 0.95 -7.04
N ARG A 173 -18.75 1.64 -6.27
CA ARG A 173 -19.96 1.04 -5.70
C ARG A 173 -20.81 0.62 -6.89
N ALA A 174 -20.80 -0.67 -7.21
CA ALA A 174 -21.75 -1.26 -8.16
C ALA A 174 -23.17 -1.21 -7.55
#